data_AF-A0A4Q3TNF9-F1
#
_entry.id   AF-A0A4Q3TNF9-F1
#
_cell.length_a   1.000
_cell.length_b   1.000
_cell.length_c   1.000
_cell.angle_alpha   90.00
_cell.angle_beta   90.00
_cell.angle_gamma   90.00
#
_symmetry.space_group_name_H-M   'P 1'
#
loop_
_entity.id
_entity.type
_entity.pdbx_description
1 polymer ?
#
loop_
_entity_poly.entity_id
_entity_poly.type
_entity_poly.pdbx_seq_one_letter_code
_entity_poly.pdbx_strand_id
1 'polypeptide(L)'
;MVDAMKVLRKAIPVVAALLLLAGCTNSHFDPPQVADQPALVDDAGKPRLWVLTKQEEQKQVSVGGSSRRSGGFRSDTFFHFDLQALDPETARPLWKQRLLTLGDDEAQGTRPSRVIGSNTEGKLLGQEGQVVWLVLDNEPWAVSAADGRTLVNGAGLETRNPELKGLLPSESKFYGFDRGLVLMTADARPFVIRGPELKAVPYVPTPVPVAPPELKSNGSARIVPLRLPGDVQVRLVELDGRRIGLYSPAEARDAASDPFGDRLRYPYTILREGAQVRRSFWNANVVSTTRFDETYDRFTDFTAIEGAPSFLNGRFLTVPGTDNALLLEEPVGFAVLHDTRIDSEGRLAVTRLDASLKKLWTTELPISETNISPSVSYWLLPGRLLVMGAQQTVEDGVTSWETHVVTLTLADGAIRTWSLQAP
;
A
#
# COMPACT_ATOMS: atom_id res chain seq x y z
N MET A 1 12.92 63.97 2.04
CA MET A 1 12.10 63.18 2.99
C MET A 1 10.59 63.37 2.81
N VAL A 2 10.08 64.52 2.35
CA VAL A 2 8.62 64.77 2.24
C VAL A 2 7.96 64.07 1.03
N ASP A 3 8.68 63.83 -0.08
CA ASP A 3 8.09 63.17 -1.26
C ASP A 3 7.96 61.64 -1.13
N ALA A 4 8.80 60.98 -0.32
CA ALA A 4 8.67 59.54 -0.05
C ALA A 4 7.36 59.20 0.71
N MET A 5 6.87 60.11 1.56
CA MET A 5 5.62 59.94 2.30
C MET A 5 4.36 60.10 1.44
N LYS A 6 4.42 60.82 0.31
CA LYS A 6 3.26 60.97 -0.59
C LYS A 6 3.02 59.74 -1.47
N VAL A 7 4.08 59.02 -1.84
CA VAL A 7 3.99 57.77 -2.60
C VAL A 7 3.40 56.65 -1.73
N LEU A 8 3.78 56.57 -0.45
CA LEU A 8 3.25 55.57 0.48
C LEU A 8 1.74 55.74 0.74
N ARG A 9 1.24 56.99 0.82
CA ARG A 9 -0.20 57.26 1.01
C ARG A 9 -1.08 56.90 -0.18
N LYS A 10 -0.53 56.88 -1.41
CA LYS A 10 -1.27 56.47 -2.61
C LYS A 10 -1.26 54.95 -2.85
N ALA A 11 -0.31 54.22 -2.28
CA ALA A 11 -0.23 52.77 -2.39
C ALA A 11 -1.19 52.02 -1.44
N ILE A 12 -1.48 52.59 -0.27
CA ILE A 12 -2.37 51.99 0.75
C ILE A 12 -3.78 51.63 0.22
N PRO A 13 -4.51 52.51 -0.51
CA PRO A 13 -5.84 52.15 -1.02
C PRO A 13 -5.80 51.09 -2.12
N VAL A 14 -4.70 50.98 -2.89
CA VAL A 14 -4.53 49.96 -3.95
C VAL A 14 -4.25 48.59 -3.33
N VAL A 15 -3.41 48.51 -2.30
CA VAL A 15 -3.14 47.27 -1.56
C VAL A 15 -4.39 46.81 -0.79
N ALA A 16 -5.12 47.74 -0.15
CA ALA A 16 -6.37 47.42 0.52
C ALA A 16 -7.47 46.96 -0.46
N ALA A 17 -7.55 47.55 -1.66
CA ALA A 17 -8.47 47.10 -2.70
C ALA A 17 -8.08 45.74 -3.28
N LEU A 18 -6.78 45.44 -3.43
CA LEU A 18 -6.31 44.11 -3.86
C LEU A 18 -6.55 43.04 -2.78
N LEU A 19 -6.42 43.38 -1.50
CA LEU A 19 -6.76 42.49 -0.37
C LEU A 19 -8.27 42.28 -0.20
N LEU A 20 -9.11 43.25 -0.56
CA LEU A 20 -10.57 43.12 -0.57
C LEU A 20 -11.11 42.42 -1.83
N LEU A 21 -10.38 42.48 -2.96
CA LEU A 21 -10.67 41.72 -4.18
C LEU A 21 -10.19 40.27 -4.10
N ALA A 22 -9.30 39.94 -3.15
CA ALA A 22 -9.10 38.57 -2.67
C ALA A 22 -10.27 38.13 -1.79
N GLY A 23 -11.50 38.39 -2.25
CA GLY A 23 -12.74 38.00 -1.58
C GLY A 23 -12.64 36.54 -1.15
N CYS A 24 -12.85 36.32 0.15
CA CYS A 24 -12.62 35.07 0.87
C CYS A 24 -13.19 33.87 0.10
N THR A 25 -12.38 33.24 -0.73
CA THR A 25 -12.70 31.93 -1.30
C THR A 25 -12.46 30.95 -0.16
N ASN A 26 -13.55 30.44 0.41
CA ASN A 26 -13.45 29.41 1.42
C ASN A 26 -13.24 28.07 0.72
N SER A 27 -12.13 27.42 1.02
CA SER A 27 -11.77 26.12 0.49
C SER A 27 -11.72 25.14 1.64
N HIS A 28 -12.47 24.04 1.51
CA HIS A 28 -12.43 22.94 2.44
C HIS A 28 -11.80 21.74 1.74
N PHE A 29 -10.80 21.12 2.37
CA PHE A 29 -10.16 19.92 1.85
C PHE A 29 -10.51 18.77 2.77
N ASP A 30 -11.02 17.69 2.20
CA ASP A 30 -11.12 16.43 2.91
C ASP A 30 -9.71 15.85 3.16
N PRO A 31 -9.53 14.96 4.15
CA PRO A 31 -8.28 14.25 4.32
C PRO A 31 -7.90 13.48 3.06
N PRO A 32 -6.60 13.46 2.65
CA PRO A 32 -6.17 12.69 1.50
C PRO A 32 -6.40 11.19 1.74
N GLN A 33 -7.01 10.53 0.77
CA GLN A 33 -7.26 9.09 0.78
C GLN A 33 -6.25 8.40 -0.14
N VAL A 34 -5.68 7.28 0.30
CA VAL A 34 -4.77 6.48 -0.53
C VAL A 34 -5.56 5.91 -1.72
N ALA A 35 -5.13 6.22 -2.94
CA ALA A 35 -5.84 5.85 -4.16
C ALA A 35 -5.52 4.42 -4.63
N ASP A 36 -4.33 3.90 -4.32
CA ASP A 36 -3.87 2.56 -4.66
C ASP A 36 -2.82 2.04 -3.66
N GLN A 37 -2.42 0.77 -3.80
CA GLN A 37 -1.34 0.22 -2.99
C GLN A 37 -0.05 1.06 -3.13
N PRO A 38 0.57 1.45 -2.00
CA PRO A 38 1.87 2.10 -2.01
C PRO A 38 2.94 1.20 -2.63
N ALA A 39 4.00 1.81 -3.18
CA ALA A 39 5.08 1.08 -3.83
C ALA A 39 6.45 1.56 -3.36
N LEU A 40 7.41 0.64 -3.21
CA LEU A 40 8.83 1.02 -3.12
C LEU A 40 9.38 1.26 -4.53
N VAL A 41 9.82 2.49 -4.78
CA VAL A 41 10.44 2.93 -6.02
C VAL A 41 11.94 3.12 -5.79
N ASP A 42 12.76 2.57 -6.68
CA ASP A 42 14.21 2.76 -6.65
C ASP A 42 14.60 4.09 -7.31
N ASP A 43 15.16 5.03 -6.56
CA ASP A 43 15.80 6.22 -7.13
C ASP A 43 17.33 6.06 -7.05
N ALA A 44 17.91 5.51 -8.11
CA ALA A 44 19.35 5.32 -8.25
C ALA A 44 19.98 4.55 -7.08
N GLY A 45 19.36 3.42 -6.70
CA GLY A 45 19.77 2.58 -5.58
C GLY A 45 19.24 3.04 -4.21
N LYS A 46 18.47 4.14 -4.15
CA LYS A 46 17.83 4.60 -2.92
C LYS A 46 16.34 4.30 -2.96
N PRO A 47 15.84 3.37 -2.13
CA PRO A 47 14.42 3.08 -2.09
C PRO A 47 13.63 4.28 -1.56
N ARG A 48 12.48 4.54 -2.14
CA ARG A 48 11.52 5.57 -1.71
C ARG A 48 10.14 4.97 -1.65
N LEU A 49 9.41 5.25 -0.58
CA LEU A 49 8.00 4.85 -0.50
C LEU A 49 7.17 5.87 -1.27
N TRP A 50 6.53 5.43 -2.35
CA TRP A 50 5.61 6.24 -3.12
C TRP A 50 4.17 5.95 -2.70
N VAL A 51 3.43 7.04 -2.47
CA VAL A 51 2.02 7.00 -2.11
C VAL A 51 1.24 7.90 -3.05
N LEU A 52 0.27 7.32 -3.77
CA LEU A 52 -0.69 8.05 -4.57
C LEU A 52 -1.93 8.32 -3.72
N THR A 53 -2.34 9.57 -3.63
CA THR A 53 -3.51 10.00 -2.87
C THR A 53 -4.52 10.71 -3.75
N LYS A 54 -5.80 10.60 -3.39
CA LYS A 54 -6.93 11.33 -3.91
C LYS A 54 -7.50 12.22 -2.80
N GLN A 55 -7.71 13.50 -3.08
CA GLN A 55 -8.22 14.47 -2.12
C GLN A 55 -9.38 15.27 -2.73
N GLU A 56 -10.51 15.36 -2.03
CA GLU A 56 -11.62 16.24 -2.41
C GLU A 56 -11.39 17.67 -1.89
N GLU A 57 -11.60 18.66 -2.75
CA GLU A 57 -11.66 20.09 -2.39
C GLU A 57 -13.07 20.61 -2.69
N GLN A 58 -13.74 21.17 -1.69
CA GLN A 58 -14.96 21.94 -1.85
C GLN A 58 -14.65 23.43 -1.75
N LYS A 59 -14.83 24.14 -2.85
CA LYS A 59 -14.49 25.55 -2.99
C LYS A 59 -15.75 26.40 -3.16
N GLN A 60 -15.92 27.39 -2.30
CA GLN A 60 -16.96 28.40 -2.47
C GLN A 60 -16.46 29.54 -3.36
N VAL A 61 -17.10 29.72 -4.51
CA VAL A 61 -16.79 30.75 -5.50
C VAL A 61 -17.88 31.82 -5.48
N SER A 62 -17.47 33.09 -5.36
CA SER A 62 -18.41 34.21 -5.46
C SER A 62 -18.82 34.41 -6.92
N VAL A 63 -20.13 34.43 -7.17
CA VAL A 63 -20.69 34.65 -8.50
C VAL A 63 -21.25 36.07 -8.54
N GLY A 64 -20.63 36.92 -9.37
CA GLY A 64 -20.80 38.37 -9.36
C GLY A 64 -22.26 38.85 -9.42
N GLY A 65 -22.60 39.79 -8.54
CA GLY A 65 -23.80 40.61 -8.61
C GLY A 65 -23.47 41.99 -9.16
N SER A 66 -24.10 42.42 -10.26
CA SER A 66 -23.94 43.80 -10.75
C SER A 66 -24.52 44.78 -9.72
N SER A 67 -23.65 45.54 -9.04
CA SER A 67 -23.81 46.77 -8.22
C SER A 67 -25.05 47.01 -7.31
N ARG A 68 -26.08 46.15 -7.33
CA ARG A 68 -27.37 46.31 -6.62
C ARG A 68 -28.02 44.99 -6.19
N ARG A 69 -27.41 43.83 -6.46
CA ARG A 69 -27.91 42.52 -6.00
C ARG A 69 -26.88 41.86 -5.10
N SER A 70 -27.34 41.28 -3.99
CA SER A 70 -26.54 40.41 -3.13
C SER A 70 -25.83 39.36 -3.99
N GLY A 71 -24.50 39.34 -3.98
CA GLY A 71 -23.73 38.31 -4.70
C GLY A 71 -24.13 36.92 -4.23
N GLY A 72 -24.22 35.98 -5.17
CA GLY A 72 -24.45 34.57 -4.87
C GLY A 72 -23.12 33.85 -4.61
N PHE A 73 -23.19 32.71 -3.92
CA PHE A 73 -22.07 31.77 -3.83
C PHE A 73 -22.44 30.49 -4.56
N ARG A 74 -21.45 29.88 -5.22
CA ARG A 74 -21.52 28.56 -5.80
C ARG A 74 -20.50 27.66 -5.10
N SER A 75 -20.86 26.39 -4.89
CA SER A 75 -19.92 25.37 -4.45
C SER A 75 -19.39 24.62 -5.66
N ASP A 76 -18.06 24.59 -5.79
CA ASP A 76 -17.35 23.81 -6.80
C ASP A 76 -16.62 22.67 -6.10
N THR A 77 -16.72 21.45 -6.63
CA THR A 77 -16.00 20.28 -6.12
C THR A 77 -14.88 19.91 -7.06
N PHE A 78 -13.67 19.74 -6.52
CA PHE A 78 -12.49 19.27 -7.24
C PHE A 78 -11.96 17.98 -6.61
N PHE A 79 -11.34 17.12 -7.41
CA PHE A 79 -10.56 15.98 -6.93
C PHE A 79 -9.11 16.11 -7.39
N HIS A 80 -8.19 16.04 -6.43
CA HIS A 80 -6.76 16.13 -6.68
C HIS A 80 -6.10 14.77 -6.53
N PHE A 81 -5.31 14.38 -7.52
CA PHE A 81 -4.40 13.25 -7.41
C PHE A 81 -3.00 13.79 -7.12
N ASP A 82 -2.53 13.55 -5.91
CA ASP A 82 -1.19 13.92 -5.47
C ASP A 82 -0.35 12.66 -5.29
N LEU A 83 0.86 12.68 -5.84
CA LEU A 83 1.88 11.66 -5.66
C LEU A 83 2.92 12.18 -4.68
N GLN A 84 3.26 11.38 -3.67
CA GLN A 84 4.22 11.75 -2.64
C GLN A 84 5.28 10.66 -2.51
N ALA A 85 6.55 11.08 -2.38
CA ALA A 85 7.61 10.18 -1.97
C ALA A 85 7.99 10.44 -0.52
N LEU A 86 8.19 9.36 0.23
CA LEU A 86 8.70 9.38 1.58
C LEU A 86 10.04 8.65 1.64
N ASP A 87 10.92 9.18 2.49
CA ASP A 87 12.16 8.52 2.89
C ASP A 87 11.80 7.35 3.82
N PRO A 88 12.09 6.10 3.43
CA PRO A 88 11.71 4.94 4.22
C PRO A 88 12.50 4.81 5.53
N GLU A 89 13.64 5.48 5.70
CA GLU A 89 14.41 5.44 6.95
C GLU A 89 13.89 6.41 8.00
N THR A 90 13.35 7.54 7.56
CA THR A 90 12.87 8.60 8.46
C THR A 90 11.36 8.71 8.51
N ALA A 91 10.65 8.02 7.60
CA ALA A 91 9.23 8.16 7.28
C ALA A 91 8.84 9.57 6.83
N ARG A 92 9.79 10.47 6.53
CA ARG A 92 9.48 11.87 6.20
C ARG A 92 9.19 12.06 4.72
N PRO A 93 8.33 13.02 4.36
CA PRO A 93 8.11 13.38 2.97
C PRO A 93 9.39 13.97 2.38
N LEU A 94 9.75 13.50 1.18
CA LEU A 94 10.83 14.03 0.37
C LEU A 94 10.31 15.09 -0.60
N TRP A 95 9.20 14.77 -1.27
CA TRP A 95 8.50 15.67 -2.18
C TRP A 95 7.04 15.23 -2.32
N LYS A 96 6.21 16.16 -2.78
CA LYS A 96 4.80 15.96 -3.12
C LYS A 96 4.51 16.68 -4.43
N GLN A 97 3.88 15.99 -5.37
CA GLN A 97 3.57 16.49 -6.70
C GLN A 97 2.09 16.28 -7.00
N ARG A 98 1.38 17.35 -7.36
CA ARG A 98 0.03 17.24 -7.91
C ARG A 98 0.12 16.82 -9.37
N LEU A 99 -0.50 15.69 -9.71
CA LEU A 99 -0.48 15.12 -11.06
C LEU A 99 -1.72 15.50 -11.85
N LEU A 100 -2.89 15.42 -11.22
CA LEU A 100 -4.18 15.66 -11.87
C LEU A 100 -5.13 16.41 -10.94
N THR A 101 -5.92 17.31 -11.51
CA THR A 101 -7.07 17.93 -10.83
C THR A 101 -8.28 17.81 -11.74
N LEU A 102 -9.30 17.15 -11.25
CA LEU A 102 -10.59 16.99 -11.91
C LEU A 102 -11.58 17.97 -11.30
N GLY A 103 -12.36 18.65 -12.15
CA GLY A 103 -13.39 19.59 -11.76
C GLY A 103 -14.24 19.95 -12.97
N ASP A 104 -15.37 20.62 -12.73
CA ASP A 104 -16.28 21.07 -13.80
C ASP A 104 -15.78 22.39 -14.40
N ASP A 105 -15.05 22.31 -15.50
CA ASP A 105 -14.54 23.45 -16.26
C ASP A 105 -15.65 24.29 -16.91
N GLU A 106 -16.82 23.68 -17.15
CA GLU A 106 -18.01 24.33 -17.67
C GLU A 106 -18.89 24.98 -16.57
N ALA A 107 -18.49 24.90 -15.30
CA ALA A 107 -19.30 25.43 -14.20
C ALA A 107 -19.52 26.94 -14.35
N GLN A 108 -20.76 27.35 -14.60
CA GLN A 108 -21.17 28.76 -14.75
C GLN A 108 -22.45 29.08 -13.97
N GLY A 109 -22.64 30.36 -13.65
CA GLY A 109 -23.81 30.84 -12.90
C GLY A 109 -23.81 30.42 -11.43
N THR A 110 -24.99 30.39 -10.81
CA THR A 110 -25.17 30.22 -9.35
C THR A 110 -25.48 28.78 -8.92
N ARG A 111 -25.56 27.83 -9.85
CA ARG A 111 -25.84 26.42 -9.52
C ARG A 111 -24.54 25.72 -9.10
N PRO A 112 -24.55 24.80 -8.12
CA PRO A 112 -23.38 23.99 -7.79
C PRO A 112 -22.77 23.33 -9.02
N SER A 113 -21.45 23.17 -9.04
CA SER A 113 -20.77 22.47 -10.13
C SER A 113 -21.20 21.01 -10.22
N ARG A 114 -21.04 20.39 -11.39
CA ARG A 114 -21.10 18.92 -11.47
C ARG A 114 -19.95 18.35 -10.64
N VAL A 115 -20.20 17.21 -10.01
CA VAL A 115 -19.16 16.45 -9.30
C VAL A 115 -18.48 15.55 -10.32
N ILE A 116 -17.33 15.98 -10.85
CA ILE A 116 -16.54 15.24 -11.84
C ILE A 116 -15.35 14.62 -11.13
N GLY A 117 -15.14 13.32 -11.32
CA GLY A 117 -13.97 12.60 -10.77
C GLY A 117 -14.21 11.85 -9.46
N SER A 118 -15.43 11.87 -8.91
CA SER A 118 -15.74 11.12 -7.67
C SER A 118 -15.50 9.62 -7.79
N ASN A 119 -15.82 9.04 -8.94
CA ASN A 119 -15.59 7.62 -9.26
C ASN A 119 -14.26 7.35 -9.96
N THR A 120 -13.43 8.38 -10.18
CA THR A 120 -12.13 8.21 -10.80
C THR A 120 -11.16 7.51 -9.83
N GLU A 121 -10.51 6.47 -10.33
CA GLU A 121 -9.45 5.74 -9.64
C GLU A 121 -8.07 6.21 -10.12
N GLY A 122 -7.07 6.03 -9.25
CA GLY A 122 -5.66 6.14 -9.59
C GLY A 122 -4.97 4.82 -9.28
N LYS A 123 -4.00 4.39 -10.09
CA LYS A 123 -3.23 3.14 -9.88
C LYS A 123 -1.74 3.35 -10.09
N LEU A 124 -0.91 2.82 -9.20
CA LEU A 124 0.54 2.71 -9.34
C LEU A 124 0.85 1.36 -9.99
N LEU A 125 1.29 1.37 -11.25
CA LEU A 125 1.46 0.12 -12.01
C LEU A 125 2.81 -0.54 -11.77
N GLY A 126 3.89 0.25 -11.78
CA GLY A 126 5.25 -0.28 -11.62
C GLY A 126 6.32 0.66 -12.15
N GLN A 127 7.59 0.25 -12.00
CA GLN A 127 8.75 1.05 -12.36
C GLN A 127 9.63 0.34 -13.39
N GLU A 128 10.04 1.07 -14.42
CA GLU A 128 11.07 0.66 -15.37
C GLU A 128 12.20 1.70 -15.39
N GLY A 129 13.36 1.36 -14.84
CA GLY A 129 14.48 2.29 -14.76
C GLY A 129 14.10 3.55 -13.99
N GLN A 130 14.18 4.72 -14.63
CA GLN A 130 13.86 6.02 -14.00
C GLN A 130 12.42 6.48 -14.23
N VAL A 131 11.57 5.61 -14.78
CA VAL A 131 10.18 5.89 -15.14
C VAL A 131 9.26 5.06 -14.26
N VAL A 132 8.29 5.71 -13.64
CA VAL A 132 7.19 5.05 -12.92
C VAL A 132 5.91 5.25 -13.71
N TRP A 133 5.16 4.18 -13.88
CA TRP A 133 3.91 4.15 -14.63
C TRP A 133 2.71 4.17 -13.69
N LEU A 134 1.74 5.01 -14.03
CA LEU A 134 0.48 5.15 -13.31
C LEU A 134 -0.68 5.11 -14.30
N VAL A 135 -1.89 4.85 -13.80
CA VAL A 135 -3.14 5.15 -14.50
C VAL A 135 -3.92 6.13 -13.63
N LEU A 136 -4.28 7.28 -14.19
CA LEU A 136 -5.10 8.30 -13.54
C LEU A 136 -6.26 8.63 -14.46
N ASP A 137 -7.49 8.53 -13.99
CA ASP A 137 -8.68 8.81 -14.82
C ASP A 137 -8.75 8.00 -16.12
N ASN A 138 -8.39 6.71 -16.04
CA ASN A 138 -8.27 5.80 -17.18
C ASN A 138 -7.23 6.22 -18.24
N GLU A 139 -6.41 7.23 -17.97
CA GLU A 139 -5.30 7.65 -18.83
C GLU A 139 -3.97 7.11 -18.27
N PRO A 140 -3.04 6.66 -19.12
CA PRO A 140 -1.70 6.27 -18.67
C PRO A 140 -0.81 7.49 -18.44
N TRP A 141 -0.05 7.46 -17.35
CA TRP A 141 0.90 8.50 -16.98
C TRP A 141 2.27 7.88 -16.75
N ALA A 142 3.32 8.54 -17.23
CA ALA A 142 4.70 8.24 -16.87
C ALA A 142 5.30 9.43 -16.13
N VAL A 143 5.88 9.16 -14.97
CA VAL A 143 6.51 10.17 -14.11
C VAL A 143 7.95 9.77 -13.80
N SER A 144 8.79 10.74 -13.42
CA SER A 144 10.18 10.47 -13.02
C SER A 144 10.27 9.87 -11.62
N ALA A 145 11.06 8.80 -11.45
CA ALA A 145 11.37 8.19 -10.15
C ALA A 145 12.06 9.16 -9.16
N ALA A 146 12.74 10.19 -9.67
CA ALA A 146 13.51 11.13 -8.87
C ALA A 146 12.66 12.22 -8.20
N ASP A 147 11.59 12.68 -8.83
CA ASP A 147 10.83 13.85 -8.35
C ASP A 147 9.31 13.77 -8.59
N GLY A 148 8.81 12.68 -9.19
CA GLY A 148 7.40 12.51 -9.51
C GLY A 148 6.90 13.43 -10.63
N ARG A 149 7.78 14.17 -11.30
CA ARG A 149 7.40 15.07 -12.41
C ARG A 149 6.86 14.25 -13.57
N THR A 150 5.74 14.70 -14.14
CA THR A 150 5.16 14.12 -15.35
C THR A 150 6.14 14.21 -16.51
N LEU A 151 6.49 13.05 -17.07
CA LEU A 151 7.28 12.90 -18.28
C LEU A 151 6.38 12.89 -19.51
N VAL A 152 5.24 12.19 -19.40
CA VAL A 152 4.26 12.04 -20.47
C VAL A 152 2.92 11.56 -19.88
N ASN A 153 1.80 11.98 -20.46
CA ASN A 153 0.46 11.41 -20.24
C ASN A 153 -0.02 10.70 -21.53
N GLY A 154 -1.27 10.29 -21.62
CA GLY A 154 -1.84 9.63 -22.81
C GLY A 154 -1.66 10.45 -24.08
N ALA A 155 -2.04 11.72 -24.08
CA ALA A 155 -1.85 12.60 -25.25
C ALA A 155 -0.38 12.73 -25.68
N GLY A 156 0.52 12.84 -24.70
CA GLY A 156 1.96 12.86 -24.97
C GLY A 156 2.48 11.51 -25.50
N LEU A 157 1.91 10.38 -25.08
CA LEU A 157 2.28 9.05 -25.56
C LEU A 157 1.87 8.85 -27.02
N GLU A 158 0.67 9.29 -27.41
CA GLU A 158 0.23 9.26 -28.81
C GLU A 158 1.08 10.17 -29.70
N THR A 159 1.54 11.31 -29.16
CA THR A 159 2.45 12.20 -29.89
C THR A 159 3.80 11.54 -30.17
N ARG A 160 4.33 10.77 -29.20
CA ARG A 160 5.59 10.04 -29.33
C ARG A 160 5.46 8.76 -30.16
N ASN A 161 4.29 8.14 -30.14
CA ASN A 161 3.98 6.88 -30.81
C ASN A 161 2.75 7.09 -31.71
N PRO A 162 2.92 7.67 -32.92
CA PRO A 162 1.81 8.01 -33.81
C PRO A 162 0.91 6.81 -34.17
N GLU A 163 1.44 5.60 -34.13
CA GLU A 163 0.70 4.35 -34.32
C GLU A 163 -0.35 4.06 -33.23
N LEU A 164 -0.28 4.75 -32.08
CA LEU A 164 -1.24 4.67 -30.99
C LEU A 164 -2.31 5.77 -31.03
N LYS A 165 -2.24 6.71 -31.97
CA LYS A 165 -3.14 7.87 -32.02
C LYS A 165 -4.62 7.48 -32.11
N GLY A 166 -5.40 7.84 -31.09
CA GLY A 166 -6.82 7.50 -30.97
C GLY A 166 -7.07 6.02 -30.63
N LEU A 167 -6.02 5.28 -30.24
CA LEU A 167 -6.10 3.85 -29.92
C LEU A 167 -5.83 3.56 -28.44
N LEU A 168 -5.49 4.56 -27.62
CA LEU A 168 -5.38 4.39 -26.18
C LEU A 168 -6.74 4.01 -25.57
N PRO A 169 -6.80 2.98 -24.70
CA PRO A 169 -8.04 2.57 -24.05
C PRO A 169 -8.65 3.63 -23.15
N SER A 170 -9.98 3.67 -23.11
CA SER A 170 -10.74 4.54 -22.19
C SER A 170 -11.02 3.91 -20.82
N GLU A 171 -10.60 2.66 -20.60
CA GLU A 171 -10.84 1.94 -19.34
C GLU A 171 -9.53 1.44 -18.73
N SER A 172 -9.34 1.67 -17.42
CA SER A 172 -8.11 1.32 -16.69
C SER A 172 -7.73 -0.17 -16.75
N LYS A 173 -8.71 -1.07 -16.89
CA LYS A 173 -8.50 -2.54 -16.93
C LYS A 173 -7.66 -3.02 -18.13
N PHE A 174 -7.50 -2.18 -19.16
CA PHE A 174 -6.71 -2.49 -20.35
C PHE A 174 -5.25 -2.06 -20.24
N TYR A 175 -4.86 -1.49 -19.10
CA TYR A 175 -3.48 -1.16 -18.78
C TYR A 175 -2.93 -2.13 -17.73
N GLY A 176 -1.65 -2.47 -17.85
CA GLY A 176 -0.93 -3.32 -16.93
C GLY A 176 0.57 -3.02 -16.96
N PHE A 177 1.36 -3.86 -16.28
CA PHE A 177 2.79 -3.66 -16.18
C PHE A 177 3.56 -4.97 -16.42
N ASP A 178 4.53 -4.93 -17.33
CA ASP A 178 5.53 -5.97 -17.51
C ASP A 178 6.83 -5.31 -18.00
N ARG A 179 7.64 -4.84 -17.03
CA ARG A 179 8.88 -4.10 -17.28
C ARG A 179 8.65 -2.93 -18.24
N GLY A 180 7.58 -2.17 -18.00
CA GLY A 180 7.05 -1.14 -18.89
C GLY A 180 5.52 -1.16 -18.88
N LEU A 181 4.90 -0.13 -19.46
CA LEU A 181 3.45 -0.02 -19.56
C LEU A 181 2.92 -0.97 -20.63
N VAL A 182 2.17 -1.99 -20.22
CA VAL A 182 1.45 -2.88 -21.14
C VAL A 182 0.06 -2.30 -21.37
N LEU A 183 -0.38 -2.26 -22.62
CA LEU A 183 -1.73 -1.81 -22.97
C LEU A 183 -2.33 -2.67 -24.09
N MET A 184 -3.64 -2.88 -24.03
CA MET A 184 -4.42 -3.45 -25.12
C MET A 184 -5.15 -2.33 -25.85
N THR A 185 -4.75 -1.97 -27.08
CA THR A 185 -5.36 -0.86 -27.82
C THR A 185 -6.85 -1.08 -28.13
N ALA A 186 -7.55 -0.01 -28.52
CA ALA A 186 -8.96 -0.06 -28.90
C ALA A 186 -9.27 -1.02 -30.07
N ASP A 187 -8.27 -1.35 -30.90
CA ASP A 187 -8.35 -2.36 -31.97
C ASP A 187 -7.79 -3.74 -31.56
N ALA A 188 -7.69 -4.00 -30.25
CA ALA A 188 -7.30 -5.26 -29.63
C ALA A 188 -5.88 -5.74 -29.98
N ARG A 189 -4.94 -4.80 -30.22
CA ARG A 189 -3.51 -5.12 -30.36
C ARG A 189 -2.78 -4.86 -29.04
N PRO A 190 -1.98 -5.82 -28.56
CA PRO A 190 -1.22 -5.62 -27.33
C PRO A 190 0.11 -4.92 -27.63
N PHE A 191 0.38 -3.84 -26.89
CA PHE A 191 1.63 -3.09 -26.95
C PHE A 191 2.27 -3.02 -25.57
N VAL A 192 3.59 -2.81 -25.55
CA VAL A 192 4.32 -2.41 -24.36
C VAL A 192 5.14 -1.17 -24.68
N ILE A 193 5.10 -0.18 -23.79
CA ILE A 193 5.91 1.04 -23.87
C ILE A 193 7.09 0.89 -22.93
N ARG A 194 8.31 0.96 -23.48
CA ARG A 194 9.57 0.68 -22.75
C ARG A 194 10.65 1.72 -22.95
N GLY A 195 11.62 1.70 -22.03
CA GLY A 195 12.87 2.45 -22.11
C GLY A 195 12.72 3.97 -21.97
N PRO A 196 13.84 4.71 -21.98
CA PRO A 196 13.84 6.16 -21.75
C PRO A 196 13.13 6.97 -22.85
N GLU A 197 13.05 6.41 -24.07
CA GLU A 197 12.37 7.05 -25.20
C GLU A 197 10.84 6.91 -25.11
N LEU A 198 10.32 6.02 -24.25
CA LEU A 198 8.91 5.70 -24.11
C LEU A 198 8.28 5.25 -25.44
N LYS A 199 8.96 4.33 -26.11
CA LYS A 199 8.57 3.81 -27.42
C LYS A 199 7.65 2.59 -27.27
N ALA A 200 6.55 2.60 -28.03
CA ALA A 200 5.63 1.48 -28.13
C ALA A 200 6.19 0.39 -29.06
N VAL A 201 6.12 -0.85 -28.61
CA VAL A 201 6.48 -2.04 -29.40
C VAL A 201 5.43 -3.13 -29.18
N PRO A 202 5.26 -4.07 -30.13
CA PRO A 202 4.37 -5.21 -29.93
C PRO A 202 4.70 -5.95 -28.62
N TYR A 203 3.68 -6.20 -27.81
CA TYR A 203 3.88 -6.87 -26.52
C TYR A 203 4.13 -8.36 -26.72
N VAL A 204 5.24 -8.83 -26.18
CA VAL A 204 5.52 -10.25 -25.98
C VAL A 204 5.61 -10.46 -24.47
N PRO A 205 4.68 -11.22 -23.87
CA PRO A 205 4.70 -11.49 -22.44
C PRO A 205 6.05 -12.04 -22.00
N THR A 206 6.60 -11.50 -20.92
CA THR A 206 7.76 -12.12 -20.27
C THR A 206 7.35 -13.53 -19.84
N PRO A 207 8.04 -14.59 -20.29
CA PRO A 207 7.73 -15.93 -19.87
C PRO A 207 7.82 -16.00 -18.34
N VAL A 208 6.69 -16.26 -17.69
CA VAL A 208 6.69 -16.53 -16.26
C VAL A 208 7.40 -17.87 -16.09
N PRO A 209 8.49 -17.95 -15.31
CA PRO A 209 9.12 -19.23 -15.01
C PRO A 209 8.08 -20.14 -14.36
N VAL A 210 7.56 -21.10 -15.11
CA VAL A 210 6.68 -22.13 -14.56
C VAL A 210 7.62 -23.15 -13.94
N ALA A 211 7.66 -23.19 -12.61
CA ALA A 211 8.34 -24.28 -11.91
C ALA A 211 7.74 -25.60 -12.44
N PRO A 212 8.58 -26.61 -12.77
CA PRO A 212 8.05 -27.90 -13.17
C PRO A 212 7.09 -28.40 -12.09
N PRO A 213 5.96 -29.01 -12.47
CA PRO A 213 5.00 -29.49 -11.48
C PRO A 213 5.69 -30.45 -10.53
N GLU A 214 5.46 -30.29 -9.24
CA GLU A 214 5.92 -31.27 -8.27
C GLU A 214 5.31 -32.62 -8.62
N LEU A 215 6.15 -33.63 -8.82
CA LEU A 215 5.69 -34.98 -9.09
C LEU A 215 5.60 -35.78 -7.78
N LYS A 216 4.63 -36.68 -7.72
CA LYS A 216 4.60 -37.75 -6.72
C LYS A 216 5.64 -38.80 -7.06
N SER A 217 5.89 -39.73 -6.13
CA SER A 217 6.78 -40.89 -6.35
C SER A 217 6.39 -41.72 -7.57
N ASN A 218 5.11 -41.80 -7.90
CA ASN A 218 4.60 -42.49 -9.09
C ASN A 218 4.65 -41.66 -10.39
N GLY A 219 5.27 -40.48 -10.38
CA GLY A 219 5.44 -39.61 -11.55
C GLY A 219 4.21 -38.78 -11.94
N SER A 220 3.07 -38.93 -11.24
CA SER A 220 1.90 -38.07 -11.46
C SER A 220 2.10 -36.68 -10.86
N ALA A 221 1.50 -35.65 -11.47
CA ALA A 221 1.53 -34.30 -10.93
C ALA A 221 0.80 -34.25 -9.57
N ARG A 222 1.43 -33.59 -8.60
CA ARG A 222 0.81 -33.31 -7.31
C ARG A 222 -0.20 -32.19 -7.48
N ILE A 223 -1.36 -32.37 -6.87
CA ILE A 223 -2.37 -31.32 -6.76
C ILE A 223 -1.89 -30.36 -5.68
N VAL A 224 -1.54 -29.14 -6.08
CA VAL A 224 -1.21 -28.04 -5.15
C VAL A 224 -2.52 -27.35 -4.76
N PRO A 225 -2.85 -27.25 -3.46
CA PRO A 225 -4.05 -26.55 -3.02
C PRO A 225 -4.02 -25.09 -3.48
N LEU A 226 -5.16 -24.60 -3.97
CA LEU A 226 -5.30 -23.20 -4.40
C LEU A 226 -4.93 -22.27 -3.24
N ARG A 227 -3.89 -21.46 -3.44
CA ARG A 227 -3.56 -20.37 -2.54
C ARG A 227 -4.53 -19.22 -2.81
N LEU A 228 -5.33 -18.87 -1.81
CA LEU A 228 -6.20 -17.70 -1.92
C LEU A 228 -5.33 -16.43 -2.04
N PRO A 229 -5.74 -15.46 -2.86
CA PRO A 229 -5.05 -14.18 -2.94
C PRO A 229 -5.06 -13.48 -1.56
N GLY A 230 -3.96 -12.80 -1.25
CA GLY A 230 -3.74 -12.08 0.01
C GLY A 230 -2.58 -12.65 0.84
N ASP A 231 -2.35 -12.02 2.00
CA ASP A 231 -1.28 -12.41 2.91
C ASP A 231 -1.57 -13.76 3.57
N VAL A 232 -0.76 -14.75 3.20
CA VAL A 232 -0.67 -16.01 3.93
C VAL A 232 0.08 -15.72 5.23
N GLN A 233 -0.62 -15.87 6.35
CA GLN A 233 -0.02 -15.73 7.66
C GLN A 233 1.00 -16.85 7.87
N VAL A 234 2.29 -16.52 7.90
CA VAL A 234 3.34 -17.48 8.26
C VAL A 234 3.24 -17.76 9.75
N ARG A 235 3.01 -19.03 10.08
CA ARG A 235 2.77 -19.52 11.45
C ARG A 235 3.76 -20.60 11.88
N LEU A 236 4.81 -20.82 11.09
CA LEU A 236 5.89 -21.76 11.40
C LEU A 236 7.24 -21.08 11.14
N VAL A 237 8.20 -21.34 12.03
CA VAL A 237 9.60 -20.96 11.85
C VAL A 237 10.50 -22.13 12.24
N GLU A 238 11.63 -22.27 11.55
CA GLU A 238 12.70 -23.18 11.96
C GLU A 238 13.83 -22.35 12.59
N LEU A 239 14.23 -22.71 13.81
CA LEU A 239 15.20 -21.98 14.61
C LEU A 239 16.04 -22.97 15.43
N ASP A 240 17.36 -22.98 15.22
CA ASP A 240 18.28 -23.91 15.88
C ASP A 240 17.83 -25.39 15.78
N GLY A 241 17.32 -25.78 14.61
CA GLY A 241 16.79 -27.13 14.34
C GLY A 241 15.45 -27.43 15.02
N ARG A 242 14.86 -26.48 15.74
CA ARG A 242 13.51 -26.60 16.32
C ARG A 242 12.51 -25.98 15.36
N ARG A 243 11.40 -26.67 15.13
CA ARG A 243 10.24 -26.10 14.42
C ARG A 243 9.26 -25.56 15.43
N ILE A 244 9.06 -24.25 15.39
CA ILE A 244 8.24 -23.51 16.33
C ILE A 244 7.02 -22.99 15.58
N GLY A 245 5.85 -23.43 16.01
CA GLY A 245 4.56 -22.99 15.50
C GLY A 245 3.95 -21.88 16.35
N LEU A 246 3.26 -20.93 15.73
CA LEU A 246 2.41 -19.94 16.41
C LEU A 246 0.95 -20.21 16.05
N TYR A 247 0.27 -20.96 16.91
CA TYR A 247 -1.05 -21.53 16.65
C TYR A 247 -1.97 -21.38 17.86
N SER A 248 -3.28 -21.38 17.61
CA SER A 248 -4.24 -21.71 18.66
C SER A 248 -4.25 -23.24 18.92
N PRO A 249 -4.89 -23.71 20.01
CA PRO A 249 -5.06 -25.15 20.23
C PRO A 249 -5.85 -25.89 19.14
N ALA A 250 -6.80 -25.22 18.47
CA ALA A 250 -7.54 -25.85 17.37
C ALA A 250 -6.70 -25.90 16.10
N GLU A 251 -6.00 -24.81 15.77
CA GLU A 251 -5.09 -24.75 14.62
C GLU A 251 -3.93 -25.75 14.77
N ALA A 252 -3.36 -25.90 15.98
CA ALA A 252 -2.31 -26.89 16.25
C ALA A 252 -2.79 -28.34 16.07
N ARG A 253 -4.01 -28.66 16.53
CA ARG A 253 -4.63 -29.98 16.32
C ARG A 253 -4.90 -30.26 14.85
N ASP A 254 -5.39 -29.26 14.13
CA ASP A 254 -5.65 -29.33 12.71
C ASP A 254 -4.35 -29.51 11.90
N ALA A 255 -3.28 -28.81 12.27
CA ALA A 255 -1.95 -29.00 11.72
C ALA A 255 -1.38 -30.40 12.01
N ALA A 256 -1.60 -30.96 13.20
CA ALA A 256 -1.20 -32.32 13.56
C ALA A 256 -2.00 -33.40 12.80
N SER A 257 -3.24 -33.09 12.44
CA SER A 257 -4.13 -33.94 11.64
C SER A 257 -3.80 -33.83 10.16
N ASP A 258 -2.58 -34.26 9.80
CA ASP A 258 -2.02 -34.17 8.46
C ASP A 258 -1.80 -35.58 7.86
N PRO A 259 -2.87 -36.22 7.36
CA PRO A 259 -2.81 -37.58 6.86
C PRO A 259 -1.96 -37.75 5.59
N PHE A 260 -1.60 -36.67 4.89
CA PHE A 260 -0.87 -36.68 3.62
C PHE A 260 0.31 -35.71 3.55
N GLY A 261 0.66 -35.03 4.65
CA GLY A 261 1.77 -34.07 4.68
C GLY A 261 1.44 -32.70 4.07
N ASP A 262 0.18 -32.44 3.74
CA ASP A 262 -0.27 -31.23 3.06
C ASP A 262 -0.26 -30.02 4.01
N ARG A 263 -0.51 -30.20 5.31
CA ARG A 263 -0.47 -29.08 6.28
C ARG A 263 0.94 -28.61 6.52
N LEU A 264 1.91 -29.52 6.56
CA LEU A 264 3.33 -29.17 6.65
C LEU A 264 3.82 -28.53 5.35
N ARG A 265 3.49 -29.12 4.19
CA ARG A 265 3.95 -28.64 2.89
C ARG A 265 3.30 -27.33 2.46
N TYR A 266 2.01 -27.17 2.77
CA TYR A 266 1.20 -26.00 2.43
C TYR A 266 0.58 -25.42 3.71
N PRO A 267 1.36 -24.66 4.53
CA PRO A 267 0.87 -24.15 5.83
C PRO A 267 -0.36 -23.25 5.75
N TYR A 268 -0.64 -22.67 4.58
CA TYR A 268 -1.86 -21.90 4.31
C TYR A 268 -3.13 -22.75 4.27
N THR A 269 -3.00 -24.08 4.21
CA THR A 269 -4.15 -24.99 4.29
C THR A 269 -4.61 -25.22 5.72
N ILE A 270 -3.78 -24.97 6.74
CA ILE A 270 -4.13 -25.09 8.16
C ILE A 270 -5.30 -24.15 8.47
N LEU A 271 -6.29 -24.64 9.24
CA LEU A 271 -7.45 -23.91 9.74
C LEU A 271 -7.04 -22.50 10.19
N ARG A 272 -7.89 -21.51 9.88
CA ARG A 272 -7.72 -20.13 10.34
C ARG A 272 -8.92 -19.77 11.19
N GLU A 273 -8.74 -19.70 12.51
CA GLU A 273 -9.83 -19.36 13.45
C GLU A 273 -10.23 -17.88 13.42
N GLY A 274 -9.58 -17.06 12.59
CA GLY A 274 -9.89 -15.64 12.40
C GLY A 274 -8.95 -14.71 13.16
N ALA A 275 -9.32 -13.43 13.21
CA ALA A 275 -8.51 -12.37 13.82
C ALA A 275 -8.65 -12.30 15.35
N GLN A 276 -9.74 -12.80 15.92
CA GLN A 276 -10.00 -12.69 17.36
C GLN A 276 -9.33 -13.78 18.22
N VAL A 277 -8.57 -14.69 17.61
CA VAL A 277 -7.95 -15.81 18.31
C VAL A 277 -6.59 -15.42 18.89
N ARG A 278 -6.32 -15.87 20.13
CA ARG A 278 -4.98 -15.82 20.71
C ARG A 278 -4.20 -17.07 20.31
N ARG A 279 -2.99 -16.87 19.82
CA ARG A 279 -2.05 -17.91 19.42
C ARG A 279 -0.90 -17.98 20.39
N SER A 280 -0.46 -19.19 20.71
CA SER A 280 0.68 -19.48 21.58
C SER A 280 1.75 -20.23 20.81
N PHE A 281 2.94 -20.35 21.38
CA PHE A 281 4.02 -21.12 20.77
C PHE A 281 3.89 -22.61 21.03
N TRP A 282 4.23 -23.40 20.02
CA TRP A 282 4.22 -24.86 20.06
C TRP A 282 5.52 -25.39 19.46
N ASN A 283 6.13 -26.39 20.09
CA ASN A 283 7.12 -27.23 19.41
C ASN A 283 6.39 -28.15 18.46
N ALA A 284 6.81 -28.17 17.18
CA ALA A 284 6.27 -29.04 16.16
C ALA A 284 7.27 -30.14 15.84
N ASN A 285 6.87 -31.40 16.05
CA ASN A 285 7.66 -32.54 15.59
C ASN A 285 7.26 -32.93 14.18
N VAL A 286 8.25 -33.28 13.37
CA VAL A 286 8.03 -33.79 12.01
C VAL A 286 8.62 -35.18 11.90
N VAL A 287 7.82 -36.08 11.33
CA VAL A 287 8.27 -37.42 11.00
C VAL A 287 8.00 -37.70 9.53
N SER A 288 8.90 -38.46 8.93
CA SER A 288 8.69 -39.08 7.63
C SER A 288 7.77 -40.29 7.80
N THR A 289 6.65 -40.30 7.10
CA THR A 289 5.72 -41.42 7.05
C THR A 289 5.58 -41.92 5.62
N THR A 290 5.21 -43.18 5.45
CA THR A 290 4.90 -43.76 4.14
C THR A 290 3.47 -44.26 4.15
N ARG A 291 2.68 -43.81 3.19
CA ARG A 291 1.31 -44.27 2.99
C ARG A 291 1.12 -44.61 1.52
N PHE A 292 0.69 -45.83 1.26
CA PHE A 292 0.70 -46.43 -0.07
C PHE A 292 2.14 -46.47 -0.63
N ASP A 293 2.40 -45.77 -1.72
CA ASP A 293 3.67 -45.65 -2.45
C ASP A 293 4.34 -44.29 -2.25
N GLU A 294 3.83 -43.45 -1.34
CA GLU A 294 4.31 -42.09 -1.13
C GLU A 294 4.94 -41.92 0.25
N THR A 295 6.19 -41.46 0.29
CA THR A 295 6.87 -41.01 1.51
C THR A 295 6.77 -39.49 1.60
N TYR A 296 6.31 -38.99 2.74
CA TYR A 296 6.15 -37.57 3.00
C TYR A 296 6.37 -37.26 4.47
N ASP A 297 6.80 -36.03 4.72
CA ASP A 297 6.89 -35.48 6.06
C ASP A 297 5.53 -34.95 6.50
N ARG A 298 5.20 -35.16 7.78
CA ARG A 298 4.00 -34.60 8.41
C ARG A 298 4.29 -34.19 9.83
N PHE A 299 3.45 -33.31 10.36
CA PHE A 299 3.42 -33.09 11.80
C PHE A 299 2.85 -34.32 12.52
N THR A 300 3.38 -34.65 13.69
CA THR A 300 2.85 -35.73 14.54
C THR A 300 2.51 -35.32 15.96
N ASP A 301 3.19 -34.33 16.52
CA ASP A 301 2.91 -33.81 17.85
C ASP A 301 3.18 -32.30 17.89
N PHE A 302 2.19 -31.55 18.37
CA PHE A 302 2.37 -30.16 18.78
C PHE A 302 2.32 -30.09 20.30
N THR A 303 3.43 -29.69 20.92
CA THR A 303 3.49 -29.49 22.38
C THR A 303 3.60 -28.00 22.67
N ALA A 304 2.65 -27.47 23.42
CA ALA A 304 2.67 -26.07 23.82
C ALA A 304 3.96 -25.78 24.61
N ILE A 305 4.59 -24.64 24.33
CA ILE A 305 5.80 -24.23 25.03
C ILE A 305 5.36 -23.45 26.27
N GLU A 306 5.46 -24.09 27.44
CA GLU A 306 5.04 -23.52 28.70
C GLU A 306 5.80 -22.21 29.01
N GLY A 307 5.07 -21.20 29.51
CA GLY A 307 5.62 -19.88 29.82
C GLY A 307 5.89 -18.98 28.61
N ALA A 308 5.76 -19.48 27.38
CA ALA A 308 5.92 -18.65 26.19
C ALA A 308 4.75 -17.65 26.05
N PRO A 309 5.00 -16.44 25.49
CA PRO A 309 3.94 -15.45 25.34
C PRO A 309 2.87 -15.90 24.34
N SER A 310 1.68 -15.30 24.47
CA SER A 310 0.58 -15.48 23.51
C SER A 310 0.18 -14.15 22.90
N PHE A 311 -0.25 -14.19 21.64
CA PHE A 311 -0.50 -13.01 20.82
C PHE A 311 -1.88 -13.10 20.17
N LEU A 312 -2.65 -12.01 20.22
CA LEU A 312 -3.92 -11.89 19.50
C LEU A 312 -3.63 -11.75 18.00
N ASN A 313 -4.27 -12.55 17.16
CA ASN A 313 -4.01 -12.59 15.73
C ASN A 313 -2.51 -12.75 15.35
N GLY A 314 -1.73 -13.39 16.23
CA GLY A 314 -0.27 -13.45 16.08
C GLY A 314 0.17 -14.19 14.83
N ARG A 315 1.18 -13.66 14.14
CA ARG A 315 1.83 -14.27 12.98
C ARG A 315 3.30 -13.87 12.92
N PHE A 316 4.16 -14.71 12.35
CA PHE A 316 5.55 -14.33 12.12
C PHE A 316 5.61 -13.23 11.05
N LEU A 317 6.52 -12.26 11.25
CA LEU A 317 6.90 -11.36 10.17
C LEU A 317 7.54 -12.21 9.06
N THR A 318 7.20 -11.97 7.79
CA THR A 318 7.60 -12.83 6.68
C THR A 318 8.71 -12.21 5.84
N VAL A 319 9.49 -13.04 5.17
CA VAL A 319 10.38 -12.58 4.09
C VAL A 319 9.53 -12.34 2.84
N PRO A 320 9.49 -11.11 2.28
CA PRO A 320 8.65 -10.77 1.14
C PRO A 320 8.82 -11.73 -0.04
N GLY A 321 7.69 -12.14 -0.63
CA GLY A 321 7.67 -13.09 -1.74
C GLY A 321 7.89 -14.56 -1.36
N THR A 322 7.98 -14.88 -0.06
CA THR A 322 8.16 -16.25 0.43
C THR A 322 7.16 -16.57 1.54
N ASP A 323 7.06 -17.86 1.90
CA ASP A 323 6.29 -18.34 3.05
C ASP A 323 7.18 -18.57 4.29
N ASN A 324 8.37 -17.98 4.30
CA ASN A 324 9.33 -18.12 5.39
C ASN A 324 9.18 -16.97 6.38
N ALA A 325 9.32 -17.30 7.66
CA ALA A 325 9.44 -16.31 8.71
C ALA A 325 10.78 -15.56 8.58
N LEU A 326 10.78 -14.28 8.91
CA LEU A 326 11.99 -13.46 9.01
C LEU A 326 12.76 -13.86 10.26
N LEU A 327 13.91 -14.50 10.06
CA LEU A 327 14.91 -14.70 11.09
C LEU A 327 15.73 -13.42 11.29
N LEU A 328 15.96 -13.06 12.54
CA LEU A 328 16.74 -11.90 12.94
C LEU A 328 18.03 -12.36 13.60
N GLU A 329 19.13 -11.71 13.26
CA GLU A 329 20.44 -11.95 13.86
C GLU A 329 20.69 -10.98 15.03
N GLU A 330 21.62 -11.35 15.92
CA GLU A 330 22.14 -10.50 17.01
C GLU A 330 21.07 -9.82 17.91
N PRO A 331 20.53 -10.52 18.93
CA PRO A 331 20.59 -11.98 19.10
C PRO A 331 19.67 -12.70 18.12
N VAL A 332 20.01 -13.96 17.85
CA VAL A 332 19.22 -14.86 17.00
C VAL A 332 17.78 -14.96 17.53
N GLY A 333 16.82 -14.81 16.63
CA GLY A 333 15.40 -14.85 16.96
C GLY A 333 14.50 -14.50 15.79
N PHE A 334 13.32 -13.96 16.08
CA PHE A 334 12.33 -13.59 15.07
C PHE A 334 11.39 -12.49 15.60
N ALA A 335 10.57 -11.93 14.70
CA ALA A 335 9.54 -10.96 15.03
C ALA A 335 8.13 -11.53 14.82
N VAL A 336 7.22 -11.19 15.72
CA VAL A 336 5.79 -11.52 15.64
C VAL A 336 5.00 -10.24 15.45
N LEU A 337 4.18 -10.23 14.40
CA LEU A 337 3.17 -9.21 14.16
C LEU A 337 1.86 -9.67 14.81
N HIS A 338 1.22 -8.81 15.59
CA HIS A 338 0.01 -9.17 16.32
C HIS A 338 -0.87 -7.96 16.65
N ASP A 339 -2.13 -8.22 16.97
CA ASP A 339 -3.06 -7.20 17.45
C ASP A 339 -2.89 -7.03 18.97
N THR A 340 -3.14 -5.84 19.48
CA THR A 340 -3.15 -5.57 20.94
C THR A 340 -4.51 -5.82 21.56
N ARG A 341 -5.60 -5.58 20.82
CA ARG A 341 -7.01 -5.71 21.26
C ARG A 341 -7.93 -6.09 20.09
N ILE A 342 -9.15 -6.53 20.41
CA ILE A 342 -10.19 -6.93 19.43
C ILE A 342 -11.15 -5.78 19.03
N ASP A 343 -11.12 -4.67 19.77
CA ASP A 343 -12.00 -3.51 19.58
C ASP A 343 -11.30 -2.42 18.74
N SER A 344 -11.97 -1.28 18.52
CA SER A 344 -11.44 -0.15 17.74
C SER A 344 -10.22 0.52 18.38
N GLU A 345 -9.94 0.25 19.66
CA GLU A 345 -8.71 0.67 20.33
C GLU A 345 -7.54 -0.27 20.04
N GLY A 346 -7.78 -1.41 19.38
CA GLY A 346 -6.75 -2.33 18.92
C GLY A 346 -5.76 -1.67 17.98
N ARG A 347 -4.48 -1.99 18.20
CA ARG A 347 -3.37 -1.57 17.37
C ARG A 347 -2.56 -2.78 16.94
N LEU A 348 -1.91 -2.63 15.80
CA LEU A 348 -0.90 -3.55 15.32
C LEU A 348 0.36 -3.36 16.17
N ALA A 349 0.99 -4.44 16.58
CA ALA A 349 2.23 -4.41 17.33
C ALA A 349 3.22 -5.42 16.77
N VAL A 350 4.50 -5.10 16.90
CA VAL A 350 5.61 -5.99 16.56
C VAL A 350 6.32 -6.36 17.85
N THR A 351 6.49 -7.65 18.10
CA THR A 351 7.25 -8.17 19.24
C THR A 351 8.45 -8.96 18.74
N ARG A 352 9.66 -8.57 19.15
CA ARG A 352 10.88 -9.37 18.91
C ARG A 352 11.13 -10.33 20.05
N LEU A 353 11.42 -11.57 19.69
CA LEU A 353 11.73 -12.66 20.58
C LEU A 353 13.12 -13.21 20.24
N ASP A 354 13.87 -13.63 21.25
CA ASP A 354 15.10 -14.40 21.03
C ASP A 354 14.81 -15.90 20.81
N ALA A 355 15.87 -16.70 20.60
CA ALA A 355 15.75 -18.15 20.41
C ALA A 355 15.15 -18.93 21.59
N SER A 356 15.10 -18.33 22.78
CA SER A 356 14.44 -18.90 23.96
C SER A 356 12.98 -18.46 24.10
N LEU A 357 12.44 -17.72 23.12
CA LEU A 357 11.11 -17.10 23.15
C LEU A 357 10.97 -16.02 24.22
N LYS A 358 12.09 -15.50 24.73
CA LYS A 358 12.07 -14.37 25.64
C LYS A 358 11.84 -13.10 24.84
N LYS A 359 10.88 -12.29 25.30
CA LYS A 359 10.62 -10.97 24.73
C LYS A 359 11.83 -10.07 24.94
N LEU A 360 12.35 -9.54 23.83
CA LEU A 360 13.38 -8.51 23.83
C LEU A 360 12.72 -7.12 23.87
N TRP A 361 11.75 -6.88 22.99
CA TRP A 361 10.94 -5.66 22.96
C TRP A 361 9.58 -5.92 22.31
N THR A 362 8.63 -5.03 22.58
CA THR A 362 7.35 -4.92 21.87
C THR A 362 7.15 -3.46 21.53
N THR A 363 6.79 -3.17 20.28
CA THR A 363 6.45 -1.83 19.83
C THR A 363 5.07 -1.84 19.21
N GLU A 364 4.17 -1.05 19.80
CA GLU A 364 2.86 -0.76 19.25
C GLU A 364 2.98 0.27 18.12
N LEU A 365 2.29 0.02 17.00
CA LEU A 365 2.25 0.88 15.83
C LEU A 365 0.94 1.69 15.84
N PRO A 366 0.93 2.94 15.36
CA PRO A 366 -0.30 3.71 15.13
C PRO A 366 -1.05 3.19 13.90
N ILE A 367 -1.37 1.89 13.87
CA ILE A 367 -2.02 1.20 12.75
C ILE A 367 -3.04 0.23 13.35
N SER A 368 -4.23 0.17 12.78
CA SER A 368 -5.29 -0.76 13.13
C SER A 368 -5.45 -1.80 12.02
N GLU A 369 -5.45 -3.07 12.39
CA GLU A 369 -5.75 -4.17 11.47
C GLU A 369 -7.17 -4.69 11.75
N THR A 370 -8.10 -4.38 10.85
CA THR A 370 -9.47 -4.90 10.92
C THR A 370 -9.86 -5.47 9.55
N ASN A 371 -10.93 -6.26 9.51
CA ASN A 371 -11.46 -6.82 8.26
C ASN A 371 -12.01 -5.76 7.28
N ILE A 372 -12.18 -4.52 7.73
CA ILE A 372 -12.65 -3.38 6.94
C ILE A 372 -11.58 -2.28 6.80
N SER A 373 -10.43 -2.43 7.45
CA SER A 373 -9.32 -1.47 7.39
C SER A 373 -8.63 -1.56 6.03
N PRO A 374 -8.08 -0.44 5.51
CA PRO A 374 -7.09 -0.49 4.43
C PRO A 374 -6.02 -1.54 4.72
N SER A 375 -5.63 -2.29 3.69
CA SER A 375 -4.63 -3.35 3.85
C SER A 375 -3.32 -2.79 4.38
N VAL A 376 -2.78 -3.44 5.43
CA VAL A 376 -1.45 -3.13 5.93
C VAL A 376 -0.43 -3.65 4.93
N SER A 377 0.43 -2.76 4.44
CA SER A 377 1.55 -3.10 3.56
C SER A 377 2.84 -2.95 4.34
N TYR A 378 3.80 -3.85 4.10
CA TYR A 378 5.12 -3.70 4.70
C TYR A 378 6.23 -4.16 3.77
N TRP A 379 7.42 -3.61 4.00
CA TRP A 379 8.63 -3.93 3.26
C TRP A 379 9.77 -4.14 4.24
N LEU A 380 10.63 -5.11 3.93
CA LEU A 380 11.88 -5.30 4.64
C LEU A 380 12.97 -4.46 3.99
N LEU A 381 13.65 -3.68 4.83
CA LEU A 381 14.83 -2.90 4.49
C LEU A 381 15.99 -3.37 5.38
N PRO A 382 17.25 -3.07 5.05
CA PRO A 382 18.38 -3.43 5.90
C PRO A 382 18.19 -2.97 7.35
N GLY A 383 18.00 -3.93 8.26
CA GLY A 383 17.79 -3.69 9.70
C GLY A 383 16.46 -3.02 10.08
N ARG A 384 15.52 -2.85 9.15
CA ARG A 384 14.28 -2.09 9.38
C ARG A 384 13.06 -2.76 8.75
N LEU A 385 11.91 -2.47 9.33
CA LEU A 385 10.60 -2.79 8.80
C LEU A 385 9.88 -1.47 8.48
N LEU A 386 9.56 -1.25 7.22
CA LEU A 386 8.68 -0.16 6.81
C LEU A 386 7.25 -0.70 6.76
N VAL A 387 6.31 -0.05 7.44
CA VAL A 387 4.90 -0.44 7.51
C VAL A 387 4.05 0.76 7.11
N MET A 388 3.04 0.54 6.29
CA MET A 388 2.01 1.51 5.98
C MET A 388 0.64 0.90 6.25
N GLY A 389 -0.23 1.66 6.90
CA GLY A 389 -1.59 1.24 7.23
C GLY A 389 -2.38 2.40 7.79
N ALA A 390 -3.63 2.15 8.19
CA ALA A 390 -4.49 3.18 8.76
C ALA A 390 -4.73 2.94 10.24
N GLN A 391 -4.70 4.00 11.04
CA GLN A 391 -5.26 4.03 12.38
C GLN A 391 -6.76 4.25 12.30
N GLN A 392 -7.53 3.39 12.97
CA GLN A 392 -8.95 3.61 13.15
C GLN A 392 -9.19 4.48 14.39
N THR A 393 -10.05 5.49 14.25
CA THR A 393 -10.61 6.26 15.37
C THR A 393 -12.13 6.27 15.26
N VAL A 394 -12.80 6.28 16.41
CA VAL A 394 -14.27 6.35 16.49
C VAL A 394 -14.61 7.52 17.39
N GLU A 395 -15.22 8.56 16.82
CA GLU A 395 -15.64 9.77 17.52
C GLU A 395 -17.12 10.00 17.22
N ASP A 396 -17.96 10.13 18.25
CA ASP A 396 -19.41 10.31 18.12
C ASP A 396 -20.12 9.29 17.21
N GLY A 397 -19.63 8.04 17.20
CA GLY A 397 -20.16 6.96 16.37
C GLY A 397 -19.72 7.01 14.90
N VAL A 398 -18.90 7.99 14.51
CA VAL A 398 -18.29 8.10 13.19
C VAL A 398 -16.92 7.43 13.22
N THR A 399 -16.70 6.48 12.31
CA THR A 399 -15.37 5.89 12.12
C THR A 399 -14.58 6.71 11.11
N SER A 400 -13.38 7.14 11.49
CA SER A 400 -12.42 7.76 10.60
C SER A 400 -11.11 6.96 10.55
N TRP A 401 -10.36 7.19 9.49
CA TRP A 401 -9.12 6.48 9.19
C TRP A 401 -8.01 7.50 8.92
N GLU A 402 -6.93 7.38 9.68
CA GLU A 402 -5.72 8.18 9.48
C GLU A 402 -4.60 7.29 8.96
N THR A 403 -4.05 7.59 7.80
CA THR A 403 -2.99 6.75 7.21
C THR A 403 -1.62 7.13 7.77
N HIS A 404 -0.90 6.12 8.27
CA HIS A 404 0.44 6.26 8.83
C HIS A 404 1.47 5.48 8.00
N VAL A 405 2.66 6.07 7.90
CA VAL A 405 3.89 5.42 7.48
C VAL A 405 4.80 5.29 8.69
N VAL A 406 5.20 4.06 9.01
CA VAL A 406 5.98 3.73 10.20
C VAL A 406 7.23 2.99 9.78
N THR A 407 8.40 3.49 10.16
CA THR A 407 9.65 2.72 10.08
C THR A 407 10.00 2.23 11.48
N LEU A 408 10.19 0.93 11.62
CA LEU A 408 10.59 0.25 12.84
C LEU A 408 12.01 -0.29 12.67
N THR A 409 12.88 -0.03 13.65
CA THR A 409 14.24 -0.60 13.71
C THR A 409 14.16 -1.98 14.34
N LEU A 410 14.60 -3.03 13.63
CA LEU A 410 14.47 -4.41 14.08
C LEU A 410 15.42 -4.75 15.25
N ALA A 411 16.47 -3.96 15.44
CA ALA A 411 17.41 -4.13 16.55
C ALA A 411 16.73 -3.90 17.91
N ASP A 412 16.11 -2.73 18.09
CA ASP A 412 15.67 -2.21 19.39
C ASP A 412 14.17 -1.87 19.46
N GLY A 413 13.45 -2.01 18.34
CA GLY A 413 12.03 -1.68 18.26
C GLY A 413 11.75 -0.18 18.14
N ALA A 414 12.76 0.67 17.96
CA ALA A 414 12.56 2.12 17.83
C ALA A 414 11.79 2.45 16.56
N ILE A 415 10.76 3.30 16.68
CA ILE A 415 9.92 3.71 15.54
C ILE A 415 10.09 5.18 15.19
N ARG A 416 9.88 5.48 13.91
CA ARG A 416 9.53 6.82 13.41
C ARG A 416 8.23 6.71 12.65
N THR A 417 7.37 7.70 12.81
CA THR A 417 6.03 7.72 12.23
C THR A 417 5.80 9.03 11.49
N TRP A 418 5.01 8.95 10.44
CA TRP A 418 4.48 10.08 9.70
C TRP A 418 3.01 9.82 9.37
N SER A 419 2.17 10.84 9.51
CA SER A 419 0.76 10.80 9.10
C SER A 419 0.62 11.50 7.75
N LEU A 420 -0.13 10.89 6.82
CA LEU A 420 -0.46 11.54 5.54
C LEU A 420 -1.38 12.76 5.71
N GLN A 421 -2.01 12.91 6.87
CA GLN A 421 -2.85 14.07 7.20
C GLN A 421 -2.04 15.21 7.84
N ALA A 422 -0.75 14.99 8.15
CA ALA A 422 0.11 16.03 8.68
C ALA A 422 0.39 17.12 7.60
N PRO A 423 0.42 18.41 8.00
CA PRO A 423 0.58 19.53 7.09
C PRO A 423 1.98 19.65 6.47
#